data_AF-A0A2A9PC33-F1
#
_entry.id   AF-A0A2A9PC33-F1
#
_cell.length_a   1.000
_cell.length_b   1.000
_cell.length_c   1.000
_cell.angle_alpha   90.00
_cell.angle_beta   90.00
_cell.angle_gamma   90.00
#
_symmetry.space_group_name_H-M   'P 1'
#
loop_
_entity.id
_entity.type
_entity.pdbx_description
1 polymer ?
#
loop_
_entity_poly.entity_id
_entity_poly.type
_entity_poly.pdbx_seq_one_letter_code
_entity_poly.pdbx_strand_id
1 'polypeptide(L)'
;MSPELFEKLYLTPVNGKTSRLRSTFGNPAPIGLAGFIICLSPLSADLMGWRGAGGQGNASLGAFWFQGGVLMVIGSILEWVLGNTFPAVTFGVYGTFWWAFAATMTPAFAVGSKYAPGKSPAEGLETRGFEASNAWWLMFMAMMSLLFFICALRTNIMLCTIYFCLTWQFALQTGASLILAESFEENGPRARSMGKGAGALSFVAALAGWYLLVAELLAAVDFPYQLNVGHLSNVVKGKRQKEEGKRE
;
A
#
# COMPACT_ATOMS: atom_id res chain seq x y z
N MET A 1 -24.49 13.87 8.56
CA MET A 1 -23.36 13.13 9.16
C MET A 1 -22.98 13.82 10.46
N SER A 2 -22.98 13.12 11.60
CA SER A 2 -22.53 13.72 12.87
C SER A 2 -21.01 13.95 12.86
N PRO A 3 -20.47 14.89 13.66
CA PRO A 3 -19.02 15.09 13.79
C PRO A 3 -18.25 13.84 14.22
N GLU A 4 -18.88 12.97 15.02
CA GLU A 4 -18.31 11.68 15.44
C GLU A 4 -18.30 10.63 14.31
N LEU A 5 -19.36 10.57 13.50
CA LEU A 5 -19.40 9.72 12.31
C LEU A 5 -18.37 10.23 11.27
N PHE A 6 -18.18 11.54 11.20
CA PHE A 6 -17.14 12.19 10.39
C PHE A 6 -15.71 11.84 10.85
N GLU A 7 -15.44 11.77 12.15
CA GLU A 7 -14.14 11.29 12.69
C GLU A 7 -13.90 9.81 12.36
N LYS A 8 -14.97 9.01 12.22
CA LYS A 8 -14.91 7.60 11.84
C LYS A 8 -14.65 7.36 10.34
N LEU A 9 -15.21 8.20 9.47
CA LEU A 9 -15.12 8.08 7.99
C LEU A 9 -13.84 8.67 7.38
N TYR A 10 -13.18 9.62 8.05
CA TYR A 10 -12.02 10.27 7.46
C TYR A 10 -10.75 9.80 8.16
N LEU A 11 -9.75 9.40 7.37
CA LEU A 11 -8.44 8.97 7.85
C LEU A 11 -7.61 10.09 8.52
N THR A 12 -8.24 11.20 8.91
CA THR A 12 -7.59 12.37 9.53
C THR A 12 -8.38 12.94 10.71
N PRO A 13 -7.71 13.44 11.76
CA PRO A 13 -8.36 14.15 12.86
C PRO A 13 -9.01 15.48 12.42
N VAL A 14 -10.03 15.93 13.16
CA VAL A 14 -10.78 17.17 12.88
C VAL A 14 -9.88 18.41 12.99
N ASN A 15 -9.72 19.14 11.88
CA ASN A 15 -9.45 20.57 11.94
C ASN A 15 -10.82 21.25 12.05
N GLY A 16 -11.07 21.98 13.15
CA GLY A 16 -12.39 22.49 13.60
C GLY A 16 -13.15 23.47 12.68
N LYS A 17 -12.90 23.46 11.37
CA LYS A 17 -13.76 24.05 10.34
C LYS A 17 -13.95 22.98 9.27
N THR A 18 -15.14 22.40 9.20
CA THR A 18 -15.55 21.56 8.06
C THR A 18 -15.36 22.39 6.79
N SER A 19 -14.34 22.06 5.99
CA SER A 19 -14.08 22.73 4.72
C SER A 19 -15.32 22.63 3.83
N ARG A 20 -15.74 23.74 3.19
CA ARG A 20 -16.84 23.78 2.22
C ARG A 20 -16.72 22.70 1.14
N LEU A 21 -15.49 22.28 0.84
CA LEU A 21 -15.21 21.22 -0.13
C LEU A 21 -15.69 19.84 0.36
N ARG A 22 -15.54 19.54 1.66
CA ARG A 22 -15.98 18.26 2.25
C ARG A 22 -17.51 18.15 2.38
N SER A 23 -18.22 19.28 2.40
CA SER A 23 -19.69 19.29 2.30
C SER A 23 -20.18 19.27 0.85
N THR A 24 -19.28 19.44 -0.13
CA THR A 24 -19.61 19.52 -1.56
C THR A 24 -19.31 18.21 -2.29
N PHE A 25 -18.23 17.52 -1.93
CA PHE A 25 -17.80 16.27 -2.56
C PHE A 25 -17.89 15.08 -1.59
N GLY A 26 -18.02 13.86 -2.13
CA GLY A 26 -17.99 12.62 -1.34
C GLY A 26 -16.58 12.25 -0.86
N ASN A 27 -16.50 11.24 0.02
CA ASN A 27 -15.23 10.70 0.51
C ASN A 27 -14.52 9.89 -0.60
N PRO A 28 -13.31 10.26 -1.06
CA PRO A 28 -12.59 9.52 -2.09
C PRO A 28 -11.74 8.37 -1.54
N ALA A 29 -11.58 8.23 -0.22
CA ALA A 29 -10.79 7.16 0.39
C ALA A 29 -11.17 5.74 -0.10
N PRO A 30 -12.46 5.39 -0.29
CA PRO A 30 -12.86 4.09 -0.85
C PRO A 30 -12.26 3.79 -2.22
N ILE A 31 -12.05 4.82 -3.05
CA ILE A 31 -11.48 4.66 -4.39
C ILE A 31 -10.03 4.18 -4.28
N GLY A 32 -9.24 4.85 -3.44
CA GLY A 32 -7.84 4.46 -3.18
C GLY A 32 -7.74 3.09 -2.53
N LEU A 33 -8.59 2.80 -1.53
CA LEU A 33 -8.63 1.51 -0.85
C LEU A 33 -9.01 0.36 -1.80
N ALA A 34 -9.97 0.57 -2.71
CA ALA A 34 -10.33 -0.43 -3.71
C ALA A 34 -9.16 -0.76 -4.65
N GLY A 35 -8.42 0.26 -5.12
CA GLY A 35 -7.21 0.04 -5.91
C GLY A 35 -6.15 -0.76 -5.16
N PHE A 36 -5.91 -0.40 -3.89
CA PHE A 36 -4.96 -1.07 -3.02
C PHE A 36 -5.25 -2.58 -2.87
N ILE A 37 -6.49 -2.94 -2.47
CA ILE A 37 -6.81 -4.33 -2.14
C ILE A 37 -6.97 -5.23 -3.37
N ILE A 38 -7.49 -4.70 -4.48
CA ILE A 38 -7.69 -5.48 -5.71
C ILE A 38 -6.36 -5.89 -6.35
N CYS A 39 -5.26 -5.18 -6.06
CA CYS A 39 -3.93 -5.56 -6.51
C CYS A 39 -3.13 -6.33 -5.46
N LEU A 40 -3.21 -5.92 -4.20
CA LEU A 40 -2.42 -6.56 -3.14
C LEU A 40 -2.93 -7.97 -2.83
N SER A 41 -4.26 -8.21 -2.86
CA SER A 41 -4.82 -9.53 -2.60
C SER A 41 -4.31 -10.62 -3.56
N PRO A 42 -4.39 -10.47 -4.89
CA PRO A 42 -3.85 -11.47 -5.81
C PRO A 42 -2.32 -11.60 -5.71
N LEU A 43 -1.58 -10.48 -5.61
CA LEU A 43 -0.12 -10.55 -5.42
C LEU A 43 0.27 -11.35 -4.17
N SER A 44 -0.51 -11.23 -3.08
CA SER A 44 -0.27 -11.99 -1.86
C SER A 44 -0.41 -13.51 -2.10
N ALA A 45 -1.43 -13.92 -2.84
CA ALA A 45 -1.66 -15.32 -3.20
C ALA A 45 -0.56 -15.85 -4.14
N ASP A 46 -0.12 -15.03 -5.10
CA ASP A 46 1.00 -15.34 -6.01
C ASP A 46 2.29 -15.57 -5.23
N LEU A 47 2.64 -14.66 -4.32
CA LEU A 47 3.84 -14.74 -3.50
C LEU A 47 3.83 -15.94 -2.53
N MET A 48 2.65 -16.31 -2.02
CA MET A 48 2.48 -17.50 -1.18
C MET A 48 2.41 -18.82 -1.96
N GLY A 49 2.27 -18.76 -3.29
CA GLY A 49 2.22 -19.93 -4.15
C GLY A 49 0.90 -20.70 -4.09
N TRP A 50 -0.21 -20.02 -3.76
CA TRP A 50 -1.49 -20.69 -3.57
C TRP A 50 -1.96 -21.36 -4.85
N ARG A 51 -2.23 -22.68 -4.77
CA ARG A 51 -2.68 -23.51 -5.90
C ARG A 51 -1.74 -23.46 -7.12
N GLY A 52 -0.45 -23.18 -6.92
CA GLY A 52 0.52 -23.04 -8.00
C GLY A 52 0.60 -21.64 -8.62
N ALA A 53 -0.04 -20.64 -8.04
CA ALA A 53 0.14 -19.24 -8.37
C ALA A 53 1.61 -18.79 -8.17
N GLY A 54 2.03 -17.69 -8.80
CA GLY A 54 3.43 -17.27 -8.78
C GLY A 54 3.81 -16.27 -9.88
N GLY A 55 5.08 -16.30 -10.30
CA GLY A 55 5.58 -15.43 -11.37
C GLY A 55 5.45 -13.95 -11.05
N GLN A 56 5.60 -13.58 -9.78
CA GLN A 56 5.49 -12.19 -9.28
C GLN A 56 4.19 -11.48 -9.66
N GLY A 57 3.10 -12.24 -9.85
CA GLY A 57 1.80 -11.69 -10.21
C GLY A 57 1.71 -11.20 -11.65
N ASN A 58 2.53 -11.74 -12.56
CA ASN A 58 2.49 -11.39 -13.99
C ASN A 58 1.10 -11.55 -14.62
N ALA A 59 0.31 -12.53 -14.18
CA ALA A 59 -1.08 -12.71 -14.62
C ALA A 59 -1.99 -11.53 -14.22
N SER A 60 -1.60 -10.77 -13.20
CA SER A 60 -2.35 -9.65 -12.62
C SER A 60 -1.83 -8.28 -13.07
N LEU A 61 -0.91 -8.20 -14.04
CA LEU A 61 -0.34 -6.92 -14.50
C LEU A 61 -1.41 -5.91 -14.97
N GLY A 62 -2.47 -6.39 -15.62
CA GLY A 62 -3.60 -5.54 -16.01
C GLY A 62 -4.27 -4.88 -14.80
N ALA A 63 -4.48 -5.63 -13.71
CA ALA A 63 -5.01 -5.09 -12.46
C ALA A 63 -4.04 -4.08 -11.85
N PHE A 64 -2.73 -4.37 -11.84
CA PHE A 64 -1.71 -3.46 -11.28
C PHE A 64 -1.69 -2.10 -12.02
N TRP A 65 -1.81 -2.11 -13.35
CA TRP A 65 -1.93 -0.89 -14.15
C TRP A 65 -3.23 -0.12 -13.88
N PHE A 66 -4.38 -0.76 -14.08
CA PHE A 66 -5.65 -0.06 -14.23
C PHE A 66 -6.50 0.00 -12.97
N GLN A 67 -6.27 -0.88 -12.00
CA GLN A 67 -6.98 -0.88 -10.73
C GLN A 67 -6.08 -0.34 -9.63
N GLY A 68 -4.90 -0.92 -9.45
CA GLY A 68 -3.95 -0.48 -8.43
C GLY A 68 -3.48 0.94 -8.66
N GLY A 69 -2.76 1.15 -9.76
CA GLY A 69 -2.18 2.45 -10.05
C GLY A 69 -3.21 3.54 -10.32
N VAL A 70 -4.12 3.33 -11.28
CA VAL A 70 -5.12 4.36 -11.65
C VAL A 70 -6.02 4.74 -10.49
N LEU A 71 -6.65 3.79 -9.78
CA LEU A 71 -7.59 4.14 -8.71
C LEU A 71 -6.90 4.83 -7.54
N MET A 72 -5.68 4.40 -7.16
CA MET A 72 -4.94 5.07 -6.09
C MET A 72 -4.40 6.44 -6.51
N VAL A 73 -3.94 6.64 -7.74
CA VAL A 73 -3.52 7.96 -8.23
C VAL A 73 -4.71 8.91 -8.31
N ILE A 74 -5.87 8.45 -8.77
CA ILE A 74 -7.11 9.25 -8.73
C ILE A 74 -7.49 9.56 -7.28
N GLY A 75 -7.49 8.55 -6.40
CA GLY A 75 -7.74 8.74 -4.96
C GLY A 75 -6.80 9.76 -4.33
N SER A 76 -5.52 9.73 -4.69
CA SER A 76 -4.50 10.69 -4.26
C SER A 76 -4.88 12.13 -4.61
N ILE A 77 -5.24 12.38 -5.87
CA ILE A 77 -5.62 13.71 -6.35
C ILE A 77 -6.90 14.19 -5.66
N LEU A 78 -7.90 13.31 -5.52
CA LEU A 78 -9.17 13.65 -4.89
C LEU A 78 -9.02 13.94 -3.39
N GLU A 79 -8.20 13.16 -2.67
CA GLU A 79 -7.88 13.41 -1.27
C GLU A 79 -7.14 14.74 -1.09
N TRP A 80 -6.22 15.07 -2.01
CA TRP A 80 -5.53 16.36 -2.00
C TRP A 80 -6.51 17.52 -2.20
N VAL A 81 -7.47 17.40 -3.14
CA VAL A 81 -8.54 18.38 -3.35
C VAL A 81 -9.38 18.59 -2.08
N LEU A 82 -9.61 17.54 -1.29
CA LEU A 82 -10.32 17.64 0.00
C LEU A 82 -9.45 18.14 1.17
N GLY A 83 -8.17 18.39 0.94
CA GLY A 83 -7.20 18.83 1.94
C GLY A 83 -6.75 17.71 2.87
N ASN A 84 -6.88 16.45 2.47
CA ASN A 84 -6.46 15.28 3.24
C ASN A 84 -5.04 14.85 2.82
N THR A 85 -4.03 15.56 3.33
CA THR A 85 -2.62 15.34 2.90
C THR A 85 -2.13 13.92 3.12
N PHE A 86 -2.42 13.31 4.27
CA PHE A 86 -1.89 11.98 4.58
C PHE A 86 -2.37 10.91 3.60
N PRO A 87 -3.69 10.67 3.42
CA PRO A 87 -4.15 9.69 2.43
C PRO A 87 -3.81 10.11 0.99
N ALA A 88 -3.76 11.40 0.67
CA ALA A 88 -3.32 11.86 -0.64
C ALA A 88 -1.90 11.37 -0.97
N VAL A 89 -0.96 11.57 -0.04
CA VAL A 89 0.44 11.15 -0.23
C VAL A 89 0.55 9.63 -0.26
N THR A 90 -0.11 8.91 0.65
CA THR A 90 0.01 7.45 0.72
C THR A 90 -0.58 6.78 -0.52
N PHE A 91 -1.76 7.19 -0.99
CA PHE A 91 -2.33 6.69 -2.23
C PHE A 91 -1.47 7.05 -3.44
N GLY A 92 -0.88 8.25 -3.49
CA GLY A 92 0.00 8.64 -4.61
C GLY A 92 1.24 7.76 -4.69
N VAL A 93 1.91 7.53 -3.56
CA VAL A 93 3.11 6.68 -3.47
C VAL A 93 2.79 5.23 -3.81
N TYR A 94 1.76 4.63 -3.21
CA TYR A 94 1.43 3.23 -3.50
C TYR A 94 0.80 3.04 -4.88
N GLY A 95 0.02 3.99 -5.38
CA GLY A 95 -0.50 3.96 -6.76
C GLY A 95 0.61 3.98 -7.79
N THR A 96 1.55 4.92 -7.66
CA THR A 96 2.71 4.97 -8.55
C THR A 96 3.65 3.78 -8.38
N PHE A 97 3.73 3.17 -7.19
CA PHE A 97 4.41 1.89 -7.00
C PHE A 97 3.84 0.79 -7.91
N TRP A 98 2.52 0.63 -8.00
CA TRP A 98 1.94 -0.41 -8.86
C TRP A 98 2.18 -0.15 -10.35
N TRP A 99 2.16 1.11 -10.79
CA TRP A 99 2.58 1.45 -12.15
C TRP A 99 4.05 1.13 -12.40
N ALA A 100 4.94 1.49 -11.47
CA ALA A 100 6.37 1.20 -11.60
C ALA A 100 6.64 -0.32 -11.60
N PHE A 101 5.97 -1.07 -10.73
CA PHE A 101 6.07 -2.52 -10.66
C PHE A 101 5.57 -3.16 -11.96
N ALA A 102 4.39 -2.76 -12.42
CA ALA A 102 3.82 -3.29 -13.65
C ALA A 102 4.65 -2.91 -14.88
N ALA A 103 5.22 -1.70 -14.94
CA ALA A 103 6.16 -1.29 -15.98
C ALA A 103 7.41 -2.15 -16.02
N THR A 104 7.99 -2.42 -14.85
CA THR A 104 9.19 -3.27 -14.72
C THR A 104 8.95 -4.68 -15.29
N MET A 105 7.76 -5.23 -15.06
CA MET A 105 7.37 -6.57 -15.52
C MET A 105 6.79 -6.61 -16.94
N THR A 106 6.37 -5.47 -17.49
CA THR A 106 5.77 -5.39 -18.82
C THR A 106 6.87 -5.35 -19.89
N PRO A 107 6.95 -6.33 -20.82
CA PRO A 107 8.03 -6.42 -21.80
C PRO A 107 8.22 -5.17 -22.67
N ALA A 108 7.15 -4.42 -22.94
CA ALA A 108 7.17 -3.21 -23.75
C ALA A 108 8.06 -2.08 -23.18
N PHE A 109 8.30 -2.06 -21.86
CA PHE A 109 9.21 -1.09 -21.22
C PHE A 109 10.68 -1.50 -21.31
N ALA A 110 10.97 -2.71 -21.80
CA ALA A 110 12.32 -3.23 -22.06
C ALA A 110 13.29 -3.12 -20.87
N VAL A 111 12.79 -3.13 -19.62
CA VAL A 111 13.61 -3.02 -18.41
C VAL A 111 14.58 -4.20 -18.32
N GLY A 112 14.06 -5.43 -18.41
CA GLY A 112 14.90 -6.64 -18.41
C GLY A 112 15.91 -6.67 -19.56
N SER A 113 15.56 -6.17 -20.76
CA SER A 113 16.47 -6.12 -21.91
C SER A 113 17.77 -5.34 -21.64
N LYS A 114 17.75 -4.34 -20.74
CA LYS A 114 18.96 -3.56 -20.38
C LYS A 114 19.95 -4.34 -19.53
N TYR A 115 19.49 -5.40 -18.89
CA TYR A 115 20.30 -6.26 -18.03
C TYR A 115 20.62 -7.62 -18.68
N ALA A 116 19.92 -7.98 -19.76
CA ALA A 116 20.02 -9.28 -20.39
C ALA A 116 21.39 -9.53 -21.05
N PRO A 117 22.00 -10.72 -20.87
CA PRO A 117 23.24 -11.11 -21.52
C PRO A 117 23.08 -11.49 -23.01
N GLY A 118 21.98 -11.06 -23.66
CA GLY A 118 21.78 -11.15 -25.12
C GLY A 118 20.86 -12.26 -25.63
N LYS A 119 20.31 -13.13 -24.79
CA LYS A 119 19.46 -14.26 -25.23
C LYS A 119 17.96 -13.97 -25.13
N SER A 120 17.50 -13.35 -24.05
CA SER A 120 16.10 -12.91 -23.92
C SER A 120 15.94 -11.76 -22.90
N PRO A 121 14.93 -10.87 -23.06
CA PRO A 121 14.61 -9.85 -22.05
C PRO A 121 14.27 -10.43 -20.67
N ALA A 122 13.72 -11.65 -20.61
CA ALA A 122 13.32 -12.31 -19.38
C ALA A 122 14.54 -12.69 -18.52
N GLU A 123 15.62 -13.19 -19.14
CA GLU A 123 16.88 -13.50 -18.45
C GLU A 123 17.49 -12.28 -17.77
N GLY A 124 17.22 -11.07 -18.28
CA GLY A 124 17.68 -9.84 -17.66
C GLY A 124 17.14 -9.61 -16.25
N LEU A 125 15.93 -10.09 -15.96
CA LEU A 125 15.31 -10.02 -14.62
C LEU A 125 15.99 -10.96 -13.62
N GLU A 126 16.73 -11.96 -14.10
CA GLU A 126 17.42 -12.96 -13.28
C GLU A 126 18.91 -12.66 -13.14
N THR A 127 19.31 -11.39 -13.33
CA THR A 127 20.70 -10.96 -13.24
C THR A 127 21.00 -10.22 -11.95
N ARG A 128 22.27 -10.31 -11.51
CA ARG A 128 22.79 -9.54 -10.38
C ARG A 128 22.50 -8.05 -10.48
N GLY A 129 22.67 -7.46 -11.66
CA GLY A 129 22.47 -6.03 -11.87
C GLY A 129 21.01 -5.61 -11.66
N PHE A 130 20.08 -6.41 -12.18
CA PHE A 130 18.65 -6.14 -12.02
C PHE A 130 18.23 -6.31 -10.55
N GLU A 131 18.55 -7.46 -9.95
CA GLU A 131 18.10 -7.79 -8.59
C GLU A 131 18.68 -6.83 -7.54
N ALA A 132 19.94 -6.41 -7.68
CA ALA A 132 20.52 -5.39 -6.81
C ALA A 132 19.84 -4.03 -6.97
N SER A 133 19.51 -3.63 -8.21
CA SER A 133 18.81 -2.36 -8.48
C SER A 133 17.39 -2.38 -7.91
N ASN A 134 16.67 -3.50 -8.10
CA ASN A 134 15.33 -3.72 -7.58
C ASN A 134 15.32 -3.71 -6.04
N ALA A 135 16.31 -4.34 -5.40
CA ALA A 135 16.46 -4.36 -3.95
C ALA A 135 16.48 -2.94 -3.35
N TRP A 136 17.25 -2.01 -3.93
CA TRP A 136 17.34 -0.65 -3.40
C TRP A 136 16.03 0.11 -3.51
N TRP A 137 15.30 -0.05 -4.62
CA TRP A 137 13.98 0.56 -4.75
C TRP A 137 13.01 0.03 -3.68
N LEU A 138 12.97 -1.29 -3.48
CA LEU A 138 12.14 -1.93 -2.45
C LEU A 138 12.55 -1.52 -1.03
N MET A 139 13.85 -1.29 -0.78
CA MET A 139 14.34 -0.82 0.52
C MET A 139 13.78 0.57 0.85
N PHE A 140 13.81 1.49 -0.11
CA PHE A 140 13.25 2.83 0.08
C PHE A 140 11.71 2.80 0.20
N MET A 141 11.04 1.85 -0.45
CA MET A 141 9.62 1.58 -0.21
C MET A 141 9.33 1.06 1.20
N ALA A 142 10.21 0.22 1.76
CA ALA A 142 10.12 -0.21 3.16
C ALA A 142 10.27 0.98 4.11
N MET A 143 11.27 1.86 3.87
CA MET A 143 11.48 3.07 4.65
C MET A 143 10.29 4.03 4.58
N MET A 144 9.73 4.23 3.38
CA MET A 144 8.54 5.06 3.18
C MET A 144 7.32 4.48 3.93
N SER A 145 7.13 3.15 3.86
CA SER A 145 6.07 2.46 4.59
C SER A 145 6.24 2.59 6.11
N LEU A 146 7.47 2.58 6.62
CA LEU A 146 7.75 2.81 8.03
C LEU A 146 7.37 4.24 8.46
N LEU A 147 7.65 5.24 7.62
CA LEU A 147 7.23 6.61 7.88
C LEU A 147 5.70 6.71 7.93
N PHE A 148 5.00 6.07 6.99
CA PHE A 148 3.54 6.02 6.99
C PHE A 148 2.97 5.27 8.20
N PHE A 149 3.63 4.20 8.66
CA PHE A 149 3.26 3.50 9.88
C PHE A 149 3.33 4.42 11.10
N ILE A 150 4.42 5.17 11.26
CA ILE A 150 4.59 6.14 12.36
C ILE A 150 3.48 7.20 12.31
N CYS A 151 3.17 7.73 11.12
CA CYS A 151 2.07 8.68 10.94
C CYS A 151 0.70 8.05 11.25
N ALA A 152 0.49 6.78 10.91
CA ALA A 152 -0.78 6.09 11.12
C ALA A 152 -1.10 5.78 12.59
N LEU A 153 -0.10 5.77 13.49
CA LEU A 153 -0.32 5.62 14.95
C LEU A 153 -1.29 6.65 15.55
N ARG A 154 -1.58 7.71 14.79
CA ARG A 154 -2.51 8.79 15.10
C ARG A 154 -3.91 8.65 14.48
N THR A 155 -4.14 7.60 13.70
CA THR A 155 -5.34 7.40 12.88
C THR A 155 -6.17 6.24 13.45
N ASN A 156 -6.05 5.05 12.89
CA ASN A 156 -6.76 3.84 13.30
C ASN A 156 -5.86 2.60 13.21
N ILE A 157 -6.22 1.54 13.94
CA ILE A 157 -5.39 0.32 14.05
C ILE A 157 -5.28 -0.42 12.71
N MET A 158 -6.30 -0.36 11.85
CA MET A 158 -6.25 -1.00 10.54
C MET A 158 -5.19 -0.37 9.63
N LEU A 159 -5.08 0.96 9.59
CA LEU A 159 -4.01 1.66 8.87
C LEU A 159 -2.63 1.36 9.45
N CYS A 160 -2.51 1.28 10.78
CA CYS A 160 -1.27 0.83 11.42
C CYS A 160 -0.89 -0.57 10.98
N THR A 161 -1.83 -1.52 10.97
CA THR A 161 -1.62 -2.89 10.50
C THR A 161 -1.15 -2.89 9.05
N ILE A 162 -1.81 -2.15 8.16
CA ILE A 162 -1.43 -2.05 6.75
C ILE A 162 0.03 -1.61 6.61
N TYR A 163 0.40 -0.45 7.15
CA TYR A 163 1.75 0.09 6.92
C TYR A 163 2.83 -0.70 7.66
N PHE A 164 2.53 -1.29 8.82
CA PHE A 164 3.45 -2.19 9.51
C PHE A 164 3.74 -3.42 8.66
N CYS A 165 2.69 -4.08 8.16
CA CYS A 165 2.83 -5.25 7.31
C CYS A 165 3.56 -4.90 6.01
N LEU A 166 3.24 -3.78 5.37
CA LEU A 166 3.93 -3.33 4.15
C LEU A 166 5.41 -3.01 4.40
N THR A 167 5.76 -2.43 5.55
CA THR A 167 7.16 -2.18 5.92
C THR A 167 7.98 -3.47 5.89
N TRP A 168 7.48 -4.51 6.55
CA TRP A 168 8.18 -5.79 6.63
C TRP A 168 8.08 -6.60 5.33
N GLN A 169 6.98 -6.46 4.59
CA GLN A 169 6.82 -7.04 3.26
C GLN A 169 7.91 -6.53 2.33
N PHE A 170 8.11 -5.19 2.24
CA PHE A 170 9.10 -4.60 1.38
C PHE A 170 10.52 -4.93 1.86
N ALA A 171 10.74 -5.00 3.18
CA ALA A 171 12.01 -5.44 3.75
C ALA A 171 12.35 -6.90 3.37
N LEU A 172 11.37 -7.81 3.41
CA LEU A 172 11.57 -9.19 3.00
C LEU A 172 11.83 -9.32 1.49
N GLN A 173 11.11 -8.57 0.64
CA GLN A 173 11.39 -8.54 -0.80
C GLN A 173 12.76 -7.93 -1.13
N THR A 174 13.17 -6.90 -0.38
CA THR A 174 14.52 -6.32 -0.47
C THR A 174 15.56 -7.39 -0.18
N GLY A 175 15.42 -8.11 0.94
CA GLY A 175 16.34 -9.19 1.31
C GLY A 175 16.34 -10.33 0.28
N ALA A 176 15.17 -10.70 -0.26
CA ALA A 176 15.05 -11.70 -1.32
C ALA A 176 15.82 -11.26 -2.58
N SER A 177 15.66 -10.01 -3.00
CA SER A 177 16.35 -9.45 -4.17
C SER A 177 17.88 -9.37 -3.94
N LEU A 178 18.34 -8.98 -2.74
CA LEU A 178 19.76 -8.94 -2.41
C LEU A 178 20.43 -10.33 -2.48
N ILE A 179 19.79 -11.38 -1.95
CA ILE A 179 20.37 -12.73 -2.04
C ILE A 179 20.29 -13.30 -3.46
N LEU A 180 19.27 -12.95 -4.25
CA LEU A 180 19.23 -13.30 -5.67
C LEU A 180 20.34 -12.59 -6.46
N ALA A 181 20.72 -11.37 -6.06
CA ALA A 181 21.84 -10.67 -6.67
C ALA A 181 23.20 -11.32 -6.36
N GLU A 182 23.33 -12.05 -5.25
CA GLU A 182 24.53 -12.85 -4.96
C GLU A 182 24.63 -14.07 -5.88
N SER A 183 23.54 -14.85 -5.97
CA SER A 183 23.45 -16.02 -6.84
C SER A 183 21.98 -16.38 -7.06
N PHE A 184 21.45 -16.10 -8.25
CA PHE A 184 20.01 -16.25 -8.54
C PHE A 184 19.56 -17.72 -8.43
N GLU A 185 20.27 -18.63 -9.08
CA GLU A 185 19.92 -20.05 -9.11
C GLU A 185 20.06 -20.71 -7.73
N GLU A 186 21.18 -20.47 -7.05
CA GLU A 186 21.48 -21.09 -5.75
C GLU A 186 20.57 -20.56 -4.64
N ASN A 187 20.34 -19.24 -4.59
CA ASN A 187 19.52 -18.62 -3.55
C ASN A 187 18.02 -18.63 -3.86
N GLY A 188 17.61 -19.09 -5.04
CA GLY A 188 16.21 -19.17 -5.47
C GLY A 188 15.25 -19.78 -4.43
N PRO A 189 15.54 -20.94 -3.82
CA PRO A 189 14.70 -21.52 -2.77
C PRO A 189 14.54 -20.62 -1.53
N ARG A 190 15.63 -19.97 -1.10
CA ARG A 190 15.64 -19.08 0.07
C ARG A 190 14.88 -17.79 -0.23
N ALA A 191 15.10 -17.20 -1.41
CA ALA A 191 14.37 -16.03 -1.89
C ALA A 191 12.87 -16.32 -1.99
N ARG A 192 12.46 -17.50 -2.48
CA ARG A 192 11.05 -17.93 -2.46
C ARG A 192 10.49 -18.03 -1.05
N SER A 193 11.25 -18.51 -0.07
CA SER A 193 10.80 -18.55 1.33
C SER A 193 10.55 -17.14 1.88
N MET A 194 11.45 -16.21 1.61
CA MET A 194 11.27 -14.79 1.96
C MET A 194 10.08 -14.16 1.23
N GLY A 195 9.90 -14.50 -0.05
CA GLY A 195 8.74 -14.11 -0.86
C GLY A 195 7.42 -14.60 -0.27
N LYS A 196 7.35 -15.84 0.22
CA LYS A 196 6.16 -16.35 0.94
C LYS A 196 5.87 -15.55 2.21
N GLY A 197 6.91 -15.21 2.98
CA GLY A 197 6.77 -14.35 4.16
C GLY A 197 6.25 -12.96 3.81
N ALA A 198 6.78 -12.37 2.72
CA ALA A 198 6.29 -11.11 2.19
C ALA A 198 4.83 -11.22 1.74
N GLY A 199 4.45 -12.28 1.04
CA GLY A 199 3.08 -12.56 0.62
C GLY A 199 2.11 -12.71 1.80
N ALA A 200 2.52 -13.35 2.89
CA ALA A 200 1.71 -13.46 4.09
C ALA A 200 1.46 -12.10 4.75
N LEU A 201 2.49 -11.24 4.82
CA LEU A 201 2.34 -9.87 5.33
C LEU A 201 1.46 -9.02 4.41
N SER A 202 1.64 -9.11 3.09
CA SER A 202 0.76 -8.49 2.09
C SER A 202 -0.69 -8.94 2.28
N PHE A 203 -0.93 -10.21 2.58
CA PHE A 203 -2.27 -10.74 2.78
C PHE A 203 -2.94 -10.13 4.02
N VAL A 204 -2.21 -10.05 5.15
CA VAL A 204 -2.72 -9.40 6.37
C VAL A 204 -3.01 -7.91 6.12
N ALA A 205 -2.12 -7.21 5.41
CA ALA A 205 -2.36 -5.83 5.00
C ALA A 205 -3.61 -5.71 4.11
N ALA A 206 -3.78 -6.61 3.15
CA ALA A 206 -4.94 -6.63 2.27
C ALA A 206 -6.24 -6.87 3.06
N LEU A 207 -6.26 -7.80 4.03
CA LEU A 207 -7.42 -8.03 4.90
C LEU A 207 -7.80 -6.80 5.72
N ALA A 208 -6.82 -6.09 6.29
CA ALA A 208 -7.06 -4.82 6.97
C ALA A 208 -7.60 -3.74 6.00
N GLY A 209 -7.11 -3.73 4.75
CA GLY A 209 -7.65 -2.88 3.69
C GLY A 209 -9.09 -3.21 3.30
N TRP A 210 -9.43 -4.50 3.18
CA TRP A 210 -10.80 -4.96 2.93
C TRP A 210 -11.73 -4.52 4.06
N TYR A 211 -11.28 -4.67 5.32
CA TYR A 211 -12.04 -4.20 6.48
C TYR A 211 -12.32 -2.70 6.42
N LEU A 212 -11.30 -1.88 6.11
CA LEU A 212 -11.47 -0.44 5.94
C LEU A 212 -12.42 -0.11 4.79
N LEU A 213 -12.29 -0.76 3.64
CA LEU A 213 -13.18 -0.51 2.50
C LEU A 213 -14.64 -0.81 2.86
N VAL A 214 -14.91 -1.94 3.53
CA VAL A 214 -16.27 -2.27 3.97
C VAL A 214 -16.77 -1.21 4.95
N ALA A 215 -15.97 -0.82 5.95
CA ALA A 215 -16.36 0.21 6.91
C ALA A 215 -16.76 1.52 6.21
N GLU A 216 -15.96 1.98 5.24
CA GLU A 216 -16.22 3.22 4.51
C GLU A 216 -17.43 3.12 3.56
N LEU A 217 -17.62 1.97 2.88
CA LEU A 217 -18.76 1.78 1.98
C LEU A 217 -20.08 1.66 2.75
N LEU A 218 -20.10 0.96 3.88
CA LEU A 218 -21.26 0.88 4.76
C LEU A 218 -21.64 2.28 5.28
N ALA A 219 -20.64 3.07 5.67
CA ALA A 219 -20.81 4.48 6.00
C ALA A 219 -21.39 5.31 4.84
N ALA A 220 -20.86 5.14 3.62
CA ALA A 220 -21.26 5.92 2.45
C ALA A 220 -22.73 5.69 2.03
N VAL A 221 -23.29 4.51 2.32
CA VAL A 221 -24.68 4.15 2.01
C VAL A 221 -25.63 4.27 3.20
N ASP A 222 -25.20 4.92 4.29
CA ASP A 222 -25.97 5.07 5.54
C ASP A 222 -26.45 3.72 6.10
N PHE A 223 -25.61 2.70 6.01
CA PHE A 223 -25.94 1.36 6.51
C PHE A 223 -26.07 1.40 8.05
N PRO A 224 -27.08 0.72 8.63
CA PRO A 224 -27.42 0.83 10.05
C PRO A 224 -26.32 0.35 11.00
N TYR A 225 -25.41 -0.49 10.53
CA TYR A 225 -24.27 -1.00 11.30
C TYR A 225 -22.96 -0.40 10.81
N GLN A 226 -22.19 0.19 11.72
CA GLN A 226 -20.88 0.76 11.43
C GLN A 226 -19.78 -0.07 12.08
N LEU A 227 -18.78 -0.45 11.28
CA LEU A 227 -17.64 -1.23 11.74
C LEU A 227 -16.67 -0.35 12.53
N ASN A 228 -16.07 -0.93 13.57
CA ASN A 228 -15.09 -0.22 14.39
C ASN A 228 -13.67 -0.43 13.85
N VAL A 229 -13.08 0.62 13.31
CA VAL A 229 -11.71 0.61 12.76
C VAL A 229 -10.62 0.76 13.82
N GLY A 230 -10.98 0.90 15.11
CA GLY A 230 -10.04 1.02 16.23
C GLY A 230 -9.27 2.33 16.24
N HIS A 231 -9.95 3.45 16.53
CA HIS A 231 -9.33 4.77 16.57
C HIS A 231 -8.23 4.88 17.63
N LEU A 232 -7.08 5.41 17.23
CA LEU A 232 -5.91 5.58 18.10
C LEU A 232 -5.73 7.03 18.57
N SER A 233 -6.72 7.89 18.32
CA SER A 233 -6.67 9.32 18.64
C SER A 233 -6.49 9.62 20.13
N ASN A 234 -6.87 8.67 21.00
CA ASN A 234 -6.73 8.75 22.46
C ASN A 234 -5.39 8.16 22.99
N VAL A 235 -4.73 7.30 22.21
CA VAL A 235 -3.48 6.62 22.62
C VAL A 235 -2.29 7.53 22.36
N VAL A 236 -2.19 8.07 21.15
CA VAL A 236 -1.24 9.13 20.82
C VAL A 236 -2.04 10.43 20.91
N LYS A 237 -1.64 11.41 21.74
CA LYS A 237 -2.33 12.72 21.86
C LYS A 237 -1.77 13.77 20.90
N GLY A 238 -2.67 14.60 20.33
CA GLY A 238 -2.34 15.53 19.25
C GLY A 238 -1.56 16.72 19.79
N LYS A 239 -0.84 17.45 18.94
CA LYS A 239 -0.13 18.67 19.37
C LYS A 239 -1.08 19.66 20.06
N ARG A 240 -2.26 19.93 19.47
CA ARG A 240 -3.29 20.78 20.06
C ARG A 240 -3.82 20.26 21.41
N GLN A 241 -4.17 18.98 21.49
CA GLN A 241 -4.62 18.36 22.74
C GLN A 241 -3.56 18.44 23.86
N LYS A 242 -2.27 18.34 23.51
CA LYS A 242 -1.16 18.52 24.45
C LYS A 242 -0.95 19.99 24.83
N GLU A 243 -1.27 20.94 23.95
CA GLU A 243 -1.18 22.37 24.23
C GLU A 243 -2.37 22.87 25.06
N GLU A 244 -3.57 22.33 24.85
CA GLU A 244 -4.78 22.61 25.64
C GLU A 244 -4.61 22.07 27.07
N GLY A 245 -4.20 20.81 27.24
CA GLY A 245 -3.94 20.25 28.58
C GLY A 245 -2.70 20.81 29.29
N LYS A 246 -1.98 21.77 28.70
CA LYS A 246 -0.92 22.57 29.36
C LYS A 246 -1.40 23.97 29.78
N ARG A 247 -2.56 24.40 29.29
CA ARG A 247 -3.18 25.70 29.59
C ARG A 247 -4.22 25.60 30.72
N GLU A 248 -4.62 24.37 31.06
CA GLU A 248 -5.35 24.01 32.29
C GLU A 248 -4.37 23.76 33.45
#